data_AF-A0A553JVF6-F1
#
_entry.id   AF-A0A553JVF6-F1
#
_cell.length_a   1.000
_cell.length_b   1.000
_cell.length_c   1.000
_cell.angle_alpha   90.00
_cell.angle_beta   90.00
_cell.angle_gamma   90.00
#
_symmetry.space_group_name_H-M   'P 1'
#
loop_
_entity.id
_entity.type
_entity.pdbx_description
1 polymer ?
#
loop_
_entity_poly.entity_id
_entity_poly.type
_entity_poly.pdbx_seq_one_letter_code
_entity_poly.pdbx_strand_id
1 'polypeptide(L)'
;FIVSFSRLPNIPRAKANLKKETLKIVVSLIMAVSVVSLIFIAQQADGMPSISKFYEDAYKLTGGKNIVNAILGDFRALDTLFEGLVLIIAGLGIYTLLNYKDRRGQ
;
A
#
# COMPACT_ATOMS: atom_id res chain seq x y z
N PHE A 1 3.24 9.91 -11.28
CA PHE A 1 2.58 9.51 -12.54
C PHE A 1 2.87 10.44 -13.72
N ILE A 2 2.61 11.75 -13.64
CA ILE A 2 2.88 12.69 -14.76
C ILE A 2 4.34 12.62 -15.24
N VAL A 3 5.30 12.68 -14.31
CA VAL A 3 6.74 12.58 -14.64
C VAL A 3 7.06 11.28 -15.38
N SER A 4 6.47 10.15 -14.96
CA SER A 4 6.66 8.85 -15.62
C SER A 4 6.09 8.86 -17.04
N PHE A 5 4.85 9.33 -17.23
CA PHE A 5 4.21 9.38 -18.55
C PHE A 5 4.90 10.36 -19.50
N SER A 6 5.40 11.50 -19.00
CA SER A 6 6.11 12.49 -19.82
C SER A 6 7.41 11.99 -20.44
N ARG A 7 7.99 10.90 -19.91
CA ARG A 7 9.25 10.31 -20.38
C ARG A 7 9.06 9.01 -21.16
N LEU A 8 7.83 8.57 -21.40
CA LEU A 8 7.58 7.36 -22.17
C LEU A 8 7.82 7.61 -23.67
N PRO A 9 8.52 6.70 -24.36
CA PRO A 9 8.63 6.75 -25.81
C PRO A 9 7.27 6.52 -26.46
N ASN A 10 7.05 7.13 -27.63
CA ASN A 10 5.81 6.97 -28.39
C ASN A 10 5.78 5.60 -29.09
N ILE A 11 5.38 4.56 -28.36
CA ILE A 11 5.30 3.19 -28.88
C ILE A 11 3.90 2.96 -29.48
N PRO A 12 3.79 2.49 -30.73
CA PRO A 12 2.50 2.16 -31.32
C PRO A 12 1.84 1.02 -30.53
N ARG A 13 0.55 1.17 -30.22
CA ARG A 13 -0.20 0.16 -29.47
C ARG A 13 -0.24 -1.14 -30.27
N ALA A 14 0.23 -2.24 -29.66
CA ALA A 14 0.13 -3.56 -30.25
C ALA A 14 -1.35 -3.94 -30.43
N LYS A 15 -1.67 -4.65 -31.53
CA LYS A 15 -3.03 -5.15 -31.76
C LYS A 15 -3.43 -6.09 -30.62
N ALA A 16 -4.55 -5.75 -29.98
CA ALA A 16 -5.14 -6.54 -28.92
C ALA A 16 -5.45 -7.96 -29.41
N ASN A 17 -5.02 -8.96 -28.64
CA ASN A 17 -5.43 -10.35 -28.87
C ASN A 17 -6.64 -10.63 -27.98
N LEU A 18 -7.83 -10.68 -28.59
CA LEU A 18 -9.10 -10.87 -27.90
C LEU A 18 -9.08 -12.08 -26.94
N LYS A 19 -8.47 -13.20 -27.32
CA LYS A 19 -8.38 -14.39 -26.43
C LYS A 19 -7.56 -14.11 -25.16
N LYS A 20 -6.45 -13.38 -25.29
CA LYS A 20 -5.60 -13.01 -24.14
C LYS A 20 -6.26 -11.97 -23.26
N GLU A 21 -7.00 -11.01 -23.83
CA GLU A 21 -7.73 -10.00 -23.07
C GLU A 21 -8.92 -10.59 -22.32
N THR A 22 -9.69 -11.47 -22.95
CA THR A 22 -10.78 -12.18 -22.28
C THR A 22 -10.26 -13.00 -21.11
N LEU A 23 -9.12 -13.69 -21.25
CA LEU A 23 -8.51 -14.43 -20.13
C LEU A 23 -8.10 -13.51 -18.98
N LYS A 24 -7.51 -12.35 -19.25
CA LYS A 24 -7.18 -11.35 -18.20
C LYS A 24 -8.43 -10.86 -17.46
N ILE A 25 -9.50 -10.57 -18.21
CA ILE A 25 -10.77 -10.12 -17.63
C ILE A 25 -11.33 -11.21 -16.72
N VAL A 26 -11.39 -12.46 -17.19
CA VAL A 26 -11.89 -13.60 -16.39
C VAL A 26 -11.06 -13.78 -15.12
N VAL A 27 -9.73 -13.77 -15.21
CA VAL A 27 -8.86 -13.91 -14.03
C VAL A 27 -9.05 -12.76 -13.05
N SER A 28 -9.14 -11.52 -13.53
CA SER A 28 -9.37 -10.36 -12.66
C SER A 28 -10.74 -10.41 -11.97
N LEU A 29 -11.77 -10.89 -12.67
CA LEU A 29 -13.12 -11.01 -12.14
C LEU A 29 -13.18 -12.10 -11.06
N ILE A 30 -12.55 -13.26 -11.30
CA ILE A 30 -12.46 -14.34 -10.32
C ILE A 30 -11.74 -13.85 -9.06
N MET A 31 -10.62 -13.14 -9.20
CA MET A 31 -9.91 -12.58 -8.05
C MET A 31 -10.75 -11.56 -7.27
N ALA A 32 -11.43 -10.65 -7.98
CA ALA A 32 -12.29 -9.66 -7.34
C ALA A 32 -13.43 -10.33 -6.56
N VAL A 33 -14.14 -11.28 -7.19
CA VAL A 33 -15.23 -12.04 -6.53
C VAL A 33 -14.70 -12.82 -5.34
N SER A 34 -13.56 -13.51 -5.48
CA SER A 34 -12.94 -14.26 -4.39
C SER A 34 -12.65 -13.38 -3.17
N VAL A 35 -12.00 -12.22 -3.38
CA VAL A 35 -11.68 -11.29 -2.28
C VAL A 35 -12.95 -10.76 -1.62
N VAL A 36 -13.94 -10.35 -2.41
CA VAL A 36 -15.21 -9.84 -1.88
C VAL A 36 -15.93 -10.93 -1.07
N SER A 37 -16.04 -12.14 -1.60
CA SER A 37 -16.65 -13.27 -0.89
C SER A 37 -15.92 -13.58 0.42
N LEU A 38 -14.58 -13.55 0.44
CA LEU A 38 -13.80 -13.76 1.66
C LEU A 38 -14.09 -12.67 2.72
N ILE A 39 -14.19 -11.41 2.31
CA ILE A 39 -14.55 -10.30 3.22
C ILE A 39 -15.95 -10.50 3.81
N PHE A 40 -16.92 -10.90 2.99
CA PHE A 40 -18.29 -11.16 3.47
C PHE A 40 -18.35 -12.32 4.46
N ILE A 41 -17.58 -13.38 4.23
CA ILE A 41 -17.49 -14.52 5.15
C ILE A 41 -16.80 -14.09 6.46
N ALA A 42 -15.69 -13.36 6.37
CA ALA A 42 -14.93 -12.92 7.54
C ALA A 42 -15.70 -11.97 8.46
N GLN A 43 -16.56 -11.09 7.90
CA GLN A 43 -17.37 -10.17 8.70
C GLN A 43 -18.53 -10.85 9.45
N GLN A 44 -19.00 -12.00 8.97
CA GLN A 44 -20.08 -12.76 9.62
C GLN A 44 -19.56 -13.70 10.72
N ALA A 45 -18.25 -13.90 10.83
CA ALA A 45 -17.68 -14.70 11.89
C ALA A 45 -17.81 -13.97 13.23
N ASP A 46 -18.39 -14.62 14.24
CA ASP A 46 -18.45 -14.11 15.61
C ASP A 46 -17.02 -13.97 16.17
N GLY A 47 -16.51 -12.75 16.12
CA GLY A 47 -15.17 -12.41 16.57
C GLY A 47 -15.08 -12.24 18.08
N MET A 48 -13.84 -12.32 18.59
CA MET A 48 -13.53 -11.89 19.96
C MET A 48 -13.89 -10.41 20.16
N PRO A 49 -14.23 -9.99 21.39
CA PRO A 49 -14.51 -8.58 21.67
C PRO A 49 -13.32 -7.69 21.29
N SER A 50 -13.62 -6.50 20.76
CA SER A 50 -12.59 -5.56 20.30
C SER A 50 -11.70 -5.07 21.44
N ILE A 51 -10.38 -5.03 21.19
CA ILE A 51 -9.40 -4.40 22.09
C ILE A 51 -9.48 -2.87 22.10
N SER A 52 -10.31 -2.26 21.26
CA SER A 52 -10.50 -0.80 21.20
C SER A 52 -10.82 -0.18 22.57
N LYS A 53 -11.49 -0.92 23.46
CA LYS A 53 -11.79 -0.45 24.83
C LYS A 53 -10.56 -0.07 25.63
N PHE A 54 -9.42 -0.75 25.44
CA PHE A 54 -8.16 -0.42 26.10
C PHE A 54 -7.67 1.00 25.74
N TYR A 55 -7.95 1.45 24.51
CA TYR A 55 -7.51 2.74 24.01
C TYR A 55 -8.46 3.90 24.36
N GLU A 56 -9.61 3.65 24.99
CA GLU A 56 -10.53 4.73 25.39
C GLU A 56 -9.88 5.69 26.41
N ASP A 57 -8.99 5.19 27.28
CA ASP A 57 -8.22 5.99 28.23
C ASP A 57 -6.94 6.61 27.62
N ALA A 58 -6.78 6.60 26.28
CA ALA A 58 -5.60 7.14 25.59
C ALA A 58 -5.27 8.58 25.99
N TYR A 59 -6.27 9.42 26.28
CA TYR A 59 -6.04 10.79 26.76
C TYR A 59 -5.30 10.83 28.10
N LYS A 60 -5.64 9.95 29.04
CA LYS A 60 -4.96 9.90 30.36
C LYS A 60 -3.56 9.29 30.26
N LEU A 61 -3.39 8.30 29.37
CA LEU A 61 -2.15 7.54 29.22
C LEU A 61 -1.08 8.31 28.42
N THR A 62 -1.49 9.04 27.38
CA THR A 62 -0.58 9.67 26.40
C THR A 62 -0.70 11.20 26.34
N GLY A 63 -1.76 11.78 26.95
CA GLY A 63 -2.10 13.20 26.78
C GLY A 63 -2.70 13.56 25.42
N GLY A 64 -2.82 12.59 24.51
CA GLY A 64 -3.33 12.79 23.15
C GLY A 64 -4.84 13.02 23.12
N LYS A 65 -5.26 14.20 22.66
CA LYS A 65 -6.69 14.50 22.41
C LYS A 65 -7.28 13.73 21.23
N ASN A 66 -6.42 13.38 20.27
CA ASN A 66 -6.80 12.58 19.11
C ASN A 66 -6.32 11.13 19.33
N ILE A 67 -7.27 10.23 19.52
CA ILE A 67 -7.01 8.81 19.79
C ILE A 67 -6.20 8.12 18.67
N VAL A 68 -6.40 8.51 17.40
CA VAL A 68 -5.67 7.91 16.28
C VAL A 68 -4.20 8.31 16.32
N ASN A 69 -3.90 9.60 16.54
CA ASN A 69 -2.52 10.05 16.66
C ASN A 69 -1.84 9.50 17.93
N ALA A 70 -2.60 9.34 19.02
CA ALA A 70 -2.09 8.70 20.23
C ALA A 70 -1.73 7.22 19.98
N ILE A 71 -2.56 6.49 19.21
CA ILE A 71 -2.25 5.10 18.84
C ILE A 71 -1.01 5.05 17.94
N LEU A 72 -0.94 5.85 16.88
CA LEU A 72 0.19 5.82 15.94
C LEU A 72 1.50 6.28 16.59
N GLY A 73 1.44 7.33 17.41
CA GLY A 73 2.62 7.99 17.95
C GLY A 73 3.13 7.46 19.29
N ASP A 74 2.29 6.75 20.06
CA ASP A 74 2.65 6.25 21.40
C ASP A 74 2.49 4.73 21.46
N PHE A 75 1.25 4.22 21.47
CA PHE A 75 0.99 2.78 21.64
C PHE A 75 1.58 1.88 20.54
N ARG A 76 1.61 2.38 19.30
CA ARG A 76 2.13 1.69 18.11
C ARG A 76 3.23 2.50 17.42
N ALA A 77 3.99 3.27 18.19
CA ALA A 77 5.06 4.15 17.72
C ALA A 77 6.09 3.44 16.82
N LEU A 78 6.39 2.17 17.12
CA LEU A 78 7.34 1.38 16.34
C LEU A 78 6.86 1.10 14.91
N ASP A 79 5.56 0.87 14.72
CA ASP A 79 5.00 0.62 13.39
C ASP A 79 5.16 1.89 12.52
N THR A 80 4.85 3.06 13.07
CA THR A 80 5.02 4.35 12.37
C THR A 80 6.49 4.74 12.17
N LEU A 81 7.38 4.37 13.10
CA LEU A 81 8.83 4.54 12.90
C LEU A 81 9.31 3.74 11.68
N PHE A 82 8.84 2.51 11.52
CA PHE A 82 9.19 1.67 10.38
C PHE A 82 8.50 2.08 9.08
N GLU A 83 7.29 2.64 9.12
CA GLU A 83 6.71 3.33 7.96
C GLU A 83 7.64 4.47 7.48
N GLY A 84 8.14 5.30 8.42
CA GLY A 84 9.12 6.34 8.11
C GLY A 84 10.43 5.78 7.54
N LEU A 85 10.94 4.68 8.10
CA LEU A 85 12.13 4.00 7.60
C LEU A 85 11.94 3.50 6.16
N VAL A 86 10.80 2.91 5.83
CA VAL A 86 10.48 2.46 4.46
C VAL A 86 10.47 3.64 3.50
N LEU A 87 9.88 4.78 3.88
CA LEU A 87 9.90 5.99 3.06
C LEU A 87 11.32 6.52 2.84
N ILE A 88 12.18 6.49 3.87
CA ILE A 88 13.60 6.89 3.75
C ILE A 88 14.33 5.96 2.78
N ILE A 89 14.17 4.64 2.93
CA ILE A 89 14.82 3.65 2.05
C ILE A 89 14.34 3.81 0.60
N ALA A 90 13.04 4.02 0.38
CA ALA A 90 12.49 4.27 -0.95
C ALA A 90 13.06 5.57 -1.57
N GLY A 91 13.14 6.64 -0.78
CA GLY A 91 13.73 7.91 -1.20
C GLY A 91 15.21 7.77 -1.57
N LEU A 92 16.00 7.08 -0.74
CA LEU A 92 17.40 6.76 -1.02
C LEU A 92 17.54 5.87 -2.26
N GLY A 93 16.68 4.87 -2.44
CA GLY A 93 16.65 4.03 -3.63
C GLY A 93 16.37 4.80 -4.92
N ILE A 94 15.46 5.78 -4.88
CA ILE A 94 15.22 6.68 -6.02
C ILE A 94 16.44 7.57 -6.27
N TYR A 95 17.03 8.13 -5.22
CA TYR A 95 18.23 8.98 -5.34
C TYR A 95 19.42 8.22 -5.94
N THR A 96 19.66 6.98 -5.50
CA THR A 96 20.75 6.16 -6.05
C THR A 96 20.48 5.83 -7.51
N LEU A 97 19.27 5.40 -7.89
CA LEU A 97 18.94 5.11 -9.30
C LEU A 97 19.09 6.32 -10.23
N LEU A 98 18.79 7.53 -9.74
CA LEU A 98 18.91 8.75 -10.54
C LEU A 98 20.36 9.25 -10.67
N ASN A 99 21.18 9.09 -9.65
CA ASN A 99 22.57 9.57 -9.63
C ASN A 99 23.58 8.50 -10.03
N TYR A 100 23.17 7.24 -10.11
CA TYR A 100 23.99 6.14 -10.57
C TYR A 100 24.28 6.31 -12.07
N LYS A 101 25.46 6.84 -12.37
CA LYS A 101 25.97 6.98 -13.72
C LYS A 101 26.60 5.64 -14.11
N ASP A 102 25.87 4.82 -14.85
CA ASP A 102 26.46 3.60 -15.42
C ASP A 102 27.58 4.03 -16.37
N ARG A 103 28.81 3.61 -16.05
CA ARG A 103 30.00 3.84 -16.90
C ARG A 103 29.96 2.99 -18.17
N ARG A 104 28.95 2.13 -18.38
CA ARG A 104 28.79 1.27 -19.58
C ARG A 104 28.07 1.95 -20.75
N GLY A 105 28.41 3.21 -20.99
CA GLY A 105 28.00 3.98 -22.17
C GLY A 105 29.13 4.81 -22.77
N GLN A 106 30.35 4.66 -22.24
CA GLN A 106 31.57 4.54 -23.04
C GLN A 106 31.90 3.06 -23.13
#